data_AF-A0A831NKL7-F1
#
_entry.id   AF-A0A831NKL7-F1
#
_cell.length_a   1.000
_cell.length_b   1.000
_cell.length_c   1.000
_cell.angle_alpha   90.00
_cell.angle_beta   90.00
_cell.angle_gamma   90.00
#
_symmetry.space_group_name_H-M   'P 1'
#
loop_
_entity.id
_entity.type
_entity.pdbx_description
1 polymer ?
#
loop_
_entity_poly.entity_id
_entity_poly.type
_entity_poly.pdbx_seq_one_letter_code
_entity_poly.pdbx_strand_id
1 'polypeptide(L)' 'MSDLNQLYSEVIMEHYENSPHRRELKDATHKERGHNPLCGDDITLYLKMNGD' A
#
# COMPACT_ATOMS: atom_id res chain seq x y z
N MET A 1 13.35 -14.35 -19.46
CA MET A 1 12.67 -13.03 -19.34
C MET A 1 11.18 -13.17 -19.12
N SER A 2 10.47 -14.13 -19.76
CA SER A 2 9.06 -14.44 -19.45
C SER A 2 8.85 -14.87 -17.99
N ASP A 3 9.72 -15.73 -17.47
CA ASP A 3 9.51 -16.36 -16.16
C ASP A 3 9.62 -15.35 -15.02
N LEU A 4 10.49 -14.36 -15.17
CA LEU A 4 10.64 -13.28 -14.20
C LEU A 4 9.43 -12.35 -14.20
N ASN A 5 8.87 -12.04 -15.38
CA ASN A 5 7.65 -11.24 -15.48
C ASN A 5 6.44 -11.98 -14.88
N GLN A 6 6.36 -13.30 -15.09
CA GLN A 6 5.34 -14.14 -14.49
C GLN A 6 5.45 -14.14 -12.96
N LEU A 7 6.66 -14.33 -12.43
CA LEU A 7 6.92 -14.27 -10.99
C LEU A 7 6.53 -12.90 -10.39
N TYR A 8 6.92 -11.79 -11.03
CA TYR A 8 6.53 -10.46 -10.55
C TYR A 8 5.02 -10.26 -10.56
N SER A 9 4.35 -10.72 -11.61
CA SER A 9 2.89 -10.61 -11.71
C SER A 9 2.21 -11.39 -10.60
N GLU A 10 2.67 -12.60 -10.31
CA GLU A 10 2.15 -13.44 -9.22
C GLU A 10 2.29 -12.76 -7.86
N VAL A 11 3.49 -12.24 -7.53
CA VAL A 11 3.74 -11.56 -6.25
C VAL A 11 2.91 -10.29 -6.10
N ILE A 12 2.76 -9.51 -7.16
CA ILE A 12 1.93 -8.29 -7.14
C ILE A 12 0.46 -8.64 -6.90
N MET A 13 -0.06 -9.68 -7.58
CA MET A 13 -1.43 -10.13 -7.43
C MET A 13 -1.69 -10.68 -6.03
N GLU A 14 -0.78 -11.48 -5.49
CA GLU A 14 -0.87 -12.01 -4.13
C GLU A 14 -0.96 -10.88 -3.09
N HIS A 15 -0.14 -9.83 -3.22
CA HIS A 15 -0.17 -8.69 -2.31
C HIS A 15 -1.44 -7.84 -2.45
N TYR A 16 -1.95 -7.70 -3.68
CA TYR A 16 -3.19 -7.00 -3.95
C TYR A 16 -4.39 -7.70 -3.31
N GLU A 17 -4.46 -9.04 -3.42
CA GLU A 17 -5.51 -9.85 -2.81
C GLU A 17 -5.40 -9.88 -1.28
N ASN A 18 -4.18 -10.03 -0.76
CA ASN A 18 -3.89 -10.21 0.66
C ASN A 18 -3.17 -8.99 1.24
N SER A 19 -3.80 -7.81 1.20
CA SER A 19 -3.21 -6.60 1.80
C SER A 19 -3.61 -6.47 3.29
N PRO A 20 -2.75 -6.91 4.23
CA PRO A 20 -3.15 -7.08 5.64
C PRO A 20 -3.41 -5.75 6.35
N HIS A 21 -2.94 -4.62 5.81
CA HIS A 21 -3.05 -3.29 6.41
C HIS A 21 -4.00 -2.35 5.66
N ARG A 22 -4.87 -2.89 4.80
CA ARG A 22 -5.86 -2.08 4.06
C ARG A 22 -7.04 -1.67 4.95
N ARG A 23 -6.77 -0.80 5.93
CA ARG A 23 -7.73 -0.26 6.90
C ARG A 23 -7.24 1.06 7.47
N GLU A 24 -8.14 1.83 8.09
CA GLU A 24 -7.75 2.96 8.93
C GLU A 24 -7.13 2.46 10.24
N LEU A 25 -6.04 3.12 10.67
CA LEU A 25 -5.42 2.90 11.97
C LEU A 25 -5.87 4.01 12.93
N LYS A 26 -6.77 3.66 13.86
CA LYS A 26 -7.45 4.63 14.73
C LYS A 26 -6.49 5.48 15.58
N ASP A 27 -5.42 4.88 16.09
CA ASP A 27 -4.48 5.54 17.02
C ASP A 27 -3.18 5.98 16.33
N ALA A 28 -3.24 6.30 15.03
CA ALA A 28 -2.07 6.73 14.27
C ALA A 28 -1.46 8.03 14.83
N THR A 29 -0.13 8.08 14.87
CA THR A 29 0.64 9.28 15.20
C THR A 29 0.60 10.29 14.04
N HIS A 30 0.63 9.80 12.79
CA HIS A 30 0.55 10.61 11.59
C HIS A 30 -0.49 10.06 10.62
N LYS A 31 -1.17 10.95 9.91
CA LYS A 31 -2.12 10.65 8.84
C LYS A 31 -1.84 11.59 7.67
N GLU A 32 -1.62 11.04 6.49
CA GLU A 32 -1.34 11.83 5.28
C GLU A 32 -2.11 11.25 4.09
N ARG A 33 -2.70 12.11 3.25
CA ARG A 33 -3.36 11.72 2.01
C ARG A 33 -2.53 12.15 0.82
N GLY A 34 -2.20 11.19 -0.04
CA GLY A 34 -1.61 11.40 -1.35
C GLY A 34 -2.60 11.05 -2.45
N HIS A 35 -2.49 11.72 -3.59
CA HIS A 35 -3.26 11.37 -4.78
C HIS A 35 -2.40 11.52 -6.03
N ASN A 36 -2.62 10.64 -7.02
CA ASN A 36 -1.98 10.66 -8.33
C ASN A 36 -3.04 11.01 -9.40
N PRO A 37 -3.18 12.29 -9.80
CA PRO A 37 -4.23 12.74 -10.72
C PRO A 37 -4.19 12.08 -12.10
N LEU A 38 -3.02 11.61 -12.55
CA LEU A 38 -2.84 11.03 -13.89
C LEU A 38 -3.55 9.68 -14.02
N CYS A 39 -3.60 8.90 -12.94
CA CYS A 39 -4.20 7.57 -12.91
C CYS A 39 -5.45 7.50 -12.03
N GLY A 40 -5.71 8.53 -11.23
CA GLY A 40 -6.84 8.59 -10.31
C GLY A 40 -6.59 7.86 -8.98
N ASP A 41 -5.35 7.47 -8.68
CA ASP A 41 -5.04 6.79 -7.42
C ASP A 41 -5.21 7.76 -6.24
N ASP A 42 -5.78 7.25 -5.16
CA ASP A 42 -5.96 7.98 -3.90
C ASP A 42 -5.54 7.06 -2.75
N ILE A 43 -4.59 7.51 -1.94
CA ILE A 43 -4.00 6.72 -0.86
C ILE A 43 -3.97 7.57 0.39
N THR A 44 -4.44 7.02 1.51
CA THR A 44 -4.26 7.61 2.84
C THR A 44 -3.35 6.71 3.66
N LEU A 45 -2.21 7.23 4.09
CA LEU A 45 -1.26 6.55 4.97
C LEU A 45 -1.56 6.90 6.42
N TYR A 46 -1.50 5.89 7.27
CA TYR A 46 -1.58 6.02 8.71
C TYR A 46 -0.34 5.39 9.34
N LEU A 47 0.38 6.13 10.18
CA LEU A 47 1.63 5.69 10.79
C LEU A 47 1.54 5.77 12.31
N LYS A 48 1.90 4.70 13.02
CA LYS A 48 2.14 4.72 14.46
C LYS A 48 3.64 4.75 14.72
N MET A 49 4.12 5.83 15.34
CA MET A 49 5.51 6.01 15.74
C MET A 49 5.63 5.82 17.25
N ASN A 50 6.71 5.18 17.71
CA ASN A 50 6.97 4.89 19.12
C ASN A 50 8.12 5.72 19.70
N GLY A 51 8.27 6.98 19.28
CA GLY A 51 9.48 7.78 19.58
C GLY A 51 10.70 7.27 18.79
N ASP A 52 11.88 7.84 19.06
CA ASP A 52 13.17 7.35 18.53
C ASP A 52 13.60 6.04 19.23
#